data_AF-D9W2T3-F1
#
_entry.id   AF-D9W2T3-F1
#
_cell.length_a   1.000
_cell.length_b   1.000
_cell.length_c   1.000
_cell.angle_alpha   90.00
_cell.angle_beta   90.00
_cell.angle_gamma   90.00
#
_symmetry.space_group_name_H-M   'P 1'
#
loop_
_entity.id
_entity.type
_entity.pdbx_description
1 polymer ?
#
loop_
_entity_poly.entity_id
_entity_poly.type
_entity_poly.pdbx_seq_one_letter_code
_entity_poly.pdbx_strand_id
1 'polypeptide(L)'
;MEMPRSERSQDSPPHVLIVGQDGTAVGGTDDESREVPVTEMVEQPAKVMRIGSMIKQLLEEVRAAPLDEASRVRLKDIHAASVKELEDGLAPELVEELERLSLPFTEEAVPSEAELRIAQAQLVGWLEGLFHGIQTALFAQQMAARAQLEQMRRALPPGGPHDDDEDGPHGAVRSGPYL
;
A
#
# COMPACT_ATOMS: atom_id res chain seq x y z
N MET A 1 -39.36 45.54 20.19
CA MET A 1 -39.11 45.11 18.79
C MET A 1 -37.86 45.85 18.37
N GLU A 2 -36.71 45.22 18.53
CA GLU A 2 -35.41 45.84 18.28
C GLU A 2 -34.50 44.74 17.72
N MET A 3 -34.13 44.87 16.45
CA MET A 3 -33.29 43.93 15.71
C MET A 3 -31.84 44.43 15.77
N PRO A 4 -30.84 43.60 16.07
CA PRO A 4 -29.46 43.94 15.76
C PRO A 4 -29.21 43.68 14.26
N ARG A 5 -28.70 44.71 13.56
CA ARG A 5 -28.14 44.62 12.21
C ARG A 5 -26.75 43.97 12.32
N SER A 6 -26.55 42.80 11.74
CA SER A 6 -25.22 42.22 11.57
C SER A 6 -24.52 42.77 10.34
N GLU A 7 -23.25 43.07 10.54
CA GLU A 7 -22.31 43.68 9.63
C GLU A 7 -21.95 42.80 8.42
N ARG A 8 -21.49 43.52 7.40
CA ARG A 8 -21.02 43.13 6.08
C ARG A 8 -19.68 42.37 6.20
N SER A 9 -19.59 41.12 5.73
CA SER A 9 -18.30 40.49 5.41
C SER A 9 -17.91 40.82 3.96
N GLN A 10 -16.76 41.48 3.81
CA GLN A 10 -16.13 41.83 2.53
C GLN A 10 -15.17 40.72 2.08
N ASP A 11 -15.20 40.48 0.77
CA ASP A 11 -14.08 40.16 -0.14
C ASP A 11 -13.07 39.08 0.25
N SER A 12 -13.29 37.86 -0.26
CA SER A 12 -12.20 37.00 -0.73
C SER A 12 -11.71 37.52 -2.09
N PRO A 13 -10.40 37.71 -2.31
CA PRO A 13 -9.89 38.17 -3.60
C PRO A 13 -10.10 37.10 -4.68
N PRO A 14 -10.35 37.49 -5.94
CA PRO A 14 -10.60 36.55 -7.02
C PRO A 14 -9.31 35.77 -7.36
N HIS A 15 -9.37 34.44 -7.26
CA HIS A 15 -8.33 33.55 -7.78
C HIS A 15 -8.31 33.64 -9.32
N VAL A 16 -7.26 34.25 -9.85
CA VAL A 16 -7.07 34.37 -11.31
C VAL A 16 -6.48 33.06 -11.83
N LEU A 17 -7.32 32.26 -12.47
CA LEU A 17 -6.88 31.08 -13.22
C LEU A 17 -6.38 31.54 -14.60
N ILE A 18 -5.07 31.60 -14.79
CA ILE A 18 -4.48 31.89 -16.11
C ILE A 18 -4.43 30.59 -16.91
N VAL A 19 -5.31 30.47 -17.91
CA VAL A 19 -5.32 29.35 -18.85
C VAL A 19 -4.35 29.67 -19.99
N GLY A 20 -3.25 28.91 -20.09
CA GLY A 20 -2.35 28.95 -21.24
C GLY A 20 -3.02 28.39 -22.50
N GLN A 21 -2.52 28.80 -23.67
CA GLN A 21 -3.09 28.51 -25.00
C GLN A 21 -3.14 27.00 -25.36
N ASP A 22 -2.54 26.15 -24.54
CA ASP A 22 -2.41 24.71 -24.76
C ASP A 22 -3.31 23.87 -23.81
N GLY A 23 -4.18 24.53 -23.03
CA GLY A 23 -5.16 23.86 -22.16
C GLY A 23 -4.60 23.18 -20.91
N THR A 24 -3.30 23.28 -20.63
CA THR A 24 -2.69 22.76 -19.39
C THR A 24 -2.80 23.78 -18.26
N ALA A 25 -3.57 23.44 -17.23
CA ALA A 25 -3.53 24.15 -15.95
C ALA A 25 -2.19 23.84 -15.27
N VAL A 26 -1.24 24.79 -15.28
CA VAL A 26 -0.07 24.73 -14.42
C VAL A 26 -0.49 25.27 -13.06
N GLY A 27 -1.04 24.36 -12.25
CA GLY A 27 -1.25 24.59 -10.82
C GLY A 27 0.09 24.73 -10.12
N GLY A 28 0.18 25.69 -9.20
CA GLY A 28 1.38 26.03 -8.47
C GLY A 28 2.00 24.84 -7.76
N THR A 29 3.30 24.94 -7.57
CA THR A 29 4.14 24.04 -6.78
C THR A 29 3.66 24.00 -5.33
N ASP A 30 2.76 23.06 -5.00
CA ASP A 30 2.63 22.55 -3.65
C ASP A 30 3.53 21.31 -3.52
N ASP A 31 4.63 21.54 -2.82
CA ASP A 31 5.50 20.56 -2.18
C ASP A 31 4.72 19.88 -1.03
N GLU A 32 3.60 19.24 -1.37
CA GLU A 32 2.92 18.32 -0.46
C GLU A 32 3.63 16.97 -0.58
N SER A 33 4.23 16.54 0.53
CA SER A 33 4.65 15.18 0.84
C SER A 33 4.07 14.18 -0.15
N ARG A 34 4.86 13.76 -1.15
CA ARG A 34 4.51 12.59 -1.95
C ARG A 34 4.41 11.44 -0.96
N GLU A 35 3.19 11.12 -0.52
CA GLU A 35 2.93 9.92 0.26
C GLU A 35 3.54 8.76 -0.52
N VAL A 36 4.58 8.14 0.07
CA VAL A 36 5.28 7.02 -0.56
C VAL A 36 4.21 5.98 -0.90
N PRO A 37 4.10 5.55 -2.16
CA PRO A 37 3.13 4.55 -2.55
C PRO A 37 3.20 3.37 -1.59
N VAL A 38 2.05 2.88 -1.11
CA VAL A 38 2.00 1.80 -0.11
C VAL A 38 2.79 0.55 -0.55
N THR A 39 2.94 0.35 -1.85
CA THR A 39 3.74 -0.72 -2.47
C THR A 39 5.25 -0.54 -2.34
N GLU A 40 5.72 0.69 -2.19
CA GLU A 40 7.13 1.07 -2.02
C GLU A 40 7.55 1.10 -0.55
N MET A 41 6.60 1.03 0.39
CA MET A 41 6.89 0.97 1.82
C MET A 41 7.66 -0.31 2.22
N VAL A 42 7.58 -1.38 1.42
CA VAL A 42 8.31 -2.64 1.65
C VAL A 42 9.28 -2.88 0.50
N GLU A 43 10.53 -2.51 0.71
CA GLU A 43 11.59 -2.63 -0.31
C GLU A 43 11.92 -4.09 -0.63
N GLN A 44 11.85 -4.99 0.36
CA GLN A 44 12.17 -6.41 0.19
C GLN A 44 11.03 -7.33 0.68
N PRO A 45 9.90 -7.43 -0.05
CA PRO A 45 8.73 -8.17 0.42
C PRO A 45 9.02 -9.63 0.76
N ALA A 46 9.81 -10.31 -0.07
CA ALA A 46 10.17 -11.71 0.15
C ALA A 46 11.01 -11.91 1.42
N LYS A 47 11.93 -10.97 1.73
CA LYS A 47 12.75 -11.01 2.95
C LYS A 47 11.85 -10.84 4.18
N VAL A 48 11.02 -9.80 4.20
CA VAL A 48 10.10 -9.48 5.30
C VAL A 48 9.13 -10.63 5.56
N MET A 49 8.53 -11.23 4.52
CA MET A 49 7.63 -12.39 4.67
C MET A 49 8.33 -13.61 5.28
N ARG A 50 9.58 -13.88 4.86
CA ARG A 50 10.37 -15.00 5.38
C ARG A 50 10.69 -14.81 6.86
N ILE A 51 11.11 -13.60 7.27
CA ILE A 51 11.39 -13.28 8.67
C ILE A 51 10.10 -13.33 9.50
N GLY A 52 9.00 -12.73 9.02
CA GLY A 52 7.71 -12.77 9.71
C GLY A 52 7.20 -14.20 9.94
N SER A 53 7.33 -15.07 8.94
CA SER A 53 6.95 -16.50 9.06
C SER A 53 7.81 -17.23 10.09
N MET A 54 9.12 -16.94 10.12
CA MET A 54 10.03 -17.50 11.12
C MET A 54 9.65 -17.06 12.53
N ILE A 55 9.39 -15.76 12.76
CA ILE A 55 8.98 -15.24 14.08
C ILE A 55 7.67 -15.89 14.51
N LYS A 56 6.70 -16.05 13.59
CA LYS A 56 5.42 -16.70 13.88
C LYS A 56 5.59 -18.15 14.33
N GLN A 57 6.45 -18.92 13.66
CA GLN A 57 6.76 -20.30 14.05
C GLN A 57 7.43 -20.35 15.43
N LEU A 58 8.37 -19.46 15.71
CA LEU A 58 9.01 -19.38 17.03
C LEU A 58 8.00 -19.04 18.14
N LEU A 59 7.05 -18.15 17.87
CA LEU A 59 5.99 -17.79 18.81
C LEU A 59 5.08 -19.00 19.11
N GLU A 60 4.78 -19.80 18.10
CA GLU A 60 4.01 -21.04 18.25
C GLU A 60 4.77 -22.06 19.12
N GLU A 61 6.08 -22.23 18.91
CA GLU A 61 6.94 -23.11 19.73
C GLU A 61 6.97 -22.67 21.20
N VAL A 62 7.12 -21.37 21.48
CA VAL A 62 7.12 -20.84 22.86
C VAL A 62 5.77 -21.04 23.55
N ARG A 63 4.68 -21.12 22.79
CA ARG A 63 3.35 -21.43 23.33
C ARG A 63 3.13 -22.92 23.56
N ALA A 64 3.87 -23.78 22.85
CA ALA A 64 3.70 -25.23 22.88
C ALA A 64 4.42 -25.88 24.07
N ALA A 65 5.58 -25.36 24.47
CA ALA A 65 6.37 -25.92 25.57
C ALA A 65 7.14 -24.86 26.38
N PRO A 66 7.39 -25.11 27.69
CA PRO A 66 8.21 -24.21 28.50
C PRO A 66 9.67 -24.12 28.02
N LEU A 67 10.27 -22.94 28.15
CA LEU A 67 11.65 -22.68 27.77
C LEU A 67 12.61 -22.67 28.97
N ASP A 68 13.78 -23.28 28.80
CA ASP A 68 14.91 -23.12 29.71
C ASP A 68 15.63 -21.77 29.51
N GLU A 69 16.54 -21.43 30.42
CA GLU A 69 17.29 -20.18 30.40
C GLU A 69 18.04 -19.97 29.07
N ALA A 70 18.74 -21.02 28.62
CA ALA A 70 19.56 -20.96 27.41
C ALA A 70 18.70 -20.71 26.16
N SER A 71 17.53 -21.33 26.07
CA SER A 71 16.59 -21.10 24.98
C SER A 71 16.02 -19.69 25.01
N ARG A 72 15.76 -19.12 26.19
CA ARG A 72 15.29 -17.73 26.32
C ARG A 72 16.36 -16.71 25.91
N VAL A 73 17.62 -16.92 26.28
CA VAL A 73 18.75 -16.09 25.80
C VAL A 73 18.83 -16.15 24.27
N ARG A 74 18.80 -17.36 23.70
CA ARG A 74 18.84 -17.53 22.24
C ARG A 74 17.66 -16.84 21.55
N LEU A 75 16.48 -16.90 22.14
CA LEU A 75 15.28 -16.29 21.56
C LEU A 75 15.30 -14.75 21.62
N LYS A 76 15.87 -14.17 22.68
CA LYS A 76 16.16 -12.73 22.77
C LYS A 76 17.09 -12.30 21.63
N ASP A 77 18.17 -13.05 21.40
CA ASP A 77 19.13 -12.73 20.33
C ASP A 77 18.50 -12.86 18.94
N ILE A 78 17.70 -13.91 18.71
CA ILE A 78 16.94 -14.10 17.47
C ILE A 78 15.95 -12.94 17.26
N HIS A 79 15.26 -12.48 18.31
CA HIS A 79 14.34 -11.35 18.21
C HIS A 79 15.09 -10.08 17.77
N ALA A 80 16.19 -9.73 18.43
CA ALA A 80 16.98 -8.56 18.09
C ALA A 80 17.55 -8.63 16.66
N ALA A 81 18.05 -9.80 16.25
CA ALA A 81 18.52 -10.00 14.88
C ALA A 81 17.37 -9.90 13.86
N SER A 82 16.19 -10.42 14.18
CA SER A 82 15.03 -10.37 13.30
C SER A 82 14.54 -8.94 13.08
N VAL A 83 14.54 -8.10 14.12
CA VAL A 83 14.19 -6.67 13.99
C VAL A 83 15.14 -5.98 13.01
N LYS A 84 16.46 -6.14 13.17
CA LYS A 84 17.45 -5.58 12.24
C LYS A 84 17.26 -6.06 10.80
N GLU A 85 17.00 -7.36 10.62
CA GLU A 85 16.76 -7.92 9.28
C GLU A 85 15.46 -7.41 8.65
N LEU A 86 14.46 -7.04 9.46
CA LEU A 86 13.24 -6.38 8.99
C LEU A 86 13.53 -4.94 8.60
N GLU A 87 14.30 -4.19 9.39
CA GLU A 87 14.67 -2.80 9.10
C GLU A 87 15.32 -2.68 7.71
N ASP A 88 16.24 -3.58 7.37
CA ASP A 88 16.88 -3.66 6.04
C ASP A 88 15.89 -3.85 4.86
N GLY A 89 14.68 -4.34 5.13
CA GLY A 89 13.68 -4.69 4.13
C GLY A 89 12.50 -3.72 4.05
N LEU A 90 12.50 -2.68 4.88
CA LEU A 90 11.42 -1.71 5.05
C LEU A 90 11.88 -0.31 4.66
N ALA A 91 10.95 0.51 4.17
CA ALA A 91 11.20 1.92 3.92
C ALA A 91 11.47 2.67 5.25
N PRO A 92 12.20 3.80 5.22
CA PRO A 92 12.58 4.56 6.42
C PRO A 92 11.40 4.88 7.36
N GLU A 93 10.24 5.22 6.81
CA GLU A 93 9.05 5.56 7.59
C GLU A 93 8.55 4.36 8.44
N LEU A 94 8.62 3.15 7.88
CA LEU A 94 8.26 1.92 8.59
C LEU A 94 9.34 1.47 9.56
N VAL A 95 10.62 1.75 9.26
CA VAL A 95 11.72 1.53 10.20
C VAL A 95 11.51 2.39 11.45
N GLU A 96 11.25 3.68 11.28
CA GLU A 96 10.97 4.58 12.41
C GLU A 96 9.71 4.16 13.18
N GLU A 97 8.68 3.66 12.50
CA GLU A 97 7.50 3.11 13.18
C GLU A 97 7.84 1.85 13.99
N LEU A 98 8.58 0.92 13.40
CA LEU A 98 9.01 -0.31 14.03
C LEU A 98 9.82 0.00 15.29
N GLU A 99 10.84 0.87 15.20
CA GLU A 99 11.68 1.27 16.34
C GLU A 99 10.89 1.91 17.48
N ARG A 100 9.86 2.72 17.17
CA ARG A 100 8.99 3.32 18.20
C ARG A 100 8.12 2.28 18.93
N LEU A 101 7.76 1.20 18.25
CA LEU A 101 6.87 0.16 18.80
C LEU A 101 7.66 -0.97 19.47
N SER A 102 8.81 -1.36 18.92
CA SER A 102 9.64 -2.44 19.44
C SER A 102 10.66 -1.91 20.45
N LEU A 103 10.34 -2.03 21.74
CA LEU A 103 11.33 -1.76 22.79
C LEU A 103 12.35 -2.90 22.87
N PRO A 104 13.66 -2.62 22.77
CA PRO A 104 14.69 -3.64 22.93
C PRO A 104 14.70 -4.25 24.34
N PHE A 105 15.02 -5.54 24.44
CA PHE A 105 15.32 -6.16 25.73
C PHE A 105 16.62 -5.59 26.32
N THR A 106 16.69 -5.47 27.65
CA THR A 106 17.92 -5.04 28.32
C THR A 106 19.01 -6.10 28.17
N GLU A 107 20.26 -5.68 27.97
CA GLU A 107 21.43 -6.56 27.85
C GLU A 107 21.65 -7.40 29.13
N GLU A 108 21.37 -6.79 30.29
CA GLU A 108 21.76 -7.29 31.61
C GLU A 108 20.85 -8.40 32.17
N ALA A 109 19.66 -8.60 31.60
CA ALA A 109 18.69 -9.57 32.08
C ALA A 109 18.25 -10.53 30.96
N VAL A 110 17.97 -11.77 31.36
CA VAL A 110 17.29 -12.72 30.49
C VAL A 110 15.78 -12.49 30.63
N PRO A 111 15.06 -12.21 29.54
CA PRO A 111 13.63 -12.01 29.60
C PRO A 111 12.90 -13.29 30.01
N SER A 112 11.79 -13.10 30.68
CA SER A 112 10.84 -14.17 30.97
C SER A 112 10.21 -14.69 29.69
N GLU A 113 9.68 -15.91 29.75
CA GLU A 113 8.95 -16.51 28.63
C GLU A 113 7.73 -15.67 28.22
N ALA A 114 7.08 -15.02 29.19
CA ALA A 114 5.94 -14.13 28.92
C ALA A 114 6.36 -12.88 28.14
N GLU A 115 7.48 -12.25 28.50
CA GLU A 115 8.03 -11.10 27.78
C GLU A 115 8.41 -11.46 26.34
N LEU A 116 9.06 -12.62 26.14
CA LEU A 116 9.39 -13.12 24.81
C LEU A 116 8.13 -13.36 23.95
N ARG A 117 7.07 -13.97 24.52
CA ARG A 117 5.80 -14.18 23.81
C ARG A 117 5.13 -12.88 23.41
N ILE A 118 5.11 -11.87 24.29
CA ILE A 118 4.54 -10.55 24.01
C ILE A 118 5.31 -9.88 22.86
N ALA A 119 6.64 -9.84 22.95
CA ALA A 119 7.47 -9.17 21.95
C ALA A 119 7.35 -9.82 20.56
N GLN A 120 7.33 -11.16 20.48
CA GLN A 120 7.13 -11.84 19.20
C GLN A 120 5.71 -11.66 18.66
N ALA A 121 4.68 -11.75 19.52
CA ALA A 121 3.30 -11.52 19.11
C ALA A 121 3.08 -10.10 18.57
N GLN A 122 3.74 -9.11 19.17
CA GLN A 122 3.73 -7.73 18.69
C GLN A 122 4.28 -7.62 17.26
N LEU A 123 5.47 -8.20 17.00
CA LEU A 123 6.06 -8.19 15.66
C LEU A 123 5.18 -8.92 14.64
N VAL A 124 4.66 -10.11 14.98
CA VAL A 124 3.79 -10.87 14.09
C VAL A 124 2.52 -10.07 13.76
N GLY A 125 1.86 -9.51 14.78
CA GLY A 125 0.63 -8.74 14.58
C GLY A 125 0.85 -7.46 13.76
N TRP A 126 1.95 -6.75 14.00
CA TRP A 126 2.32 -5.58 13.22
C TRP A 126 2.59 -5.93 11.75
N LEU A 127 3.37 -6.99 11.50
CA LEU A 127 3.65 -7.47 10.14
C LEU A 127 2.38 -7.94 9.41
N GLU A 128 1.50 -8.67 10.09
CA GLU A 128 0.20 -9.09 9.53
C GLU A 128 -0.67 -7.87 9.16
N GLY A 129 -0.69 -6.84 10.01
CA GLY A 129 -1.35 -5.56 9.74
C GLY A 129 -0.76 -4.82 8.54
N LEU A 130 0.56 -4.73 8.45
CA LEU A 130 1.28 -4.12 7.33
C LEU A 130 0.92 -4.79 6.01
N PHE A 131 1.05 -6.12 5.92
CA PHE A 131 0.74 -6.85 4.69
C PHE A 131 -0.74 -6.75 4.31
N HIS A 132 -1.64 -6.76 5.28
CA HIS A 132 -3.06 -6.56 5.02
C HIS A 132 -3.36 -5.15 4.48
N GLY A 133 -2.72 -4.11 5.04
CA GLY A 133 -2.82 -2.74 4.54
C GLY A 133 -2.36 -2.62 3.09
N ILE A 134 -1.21 -3.22 2.75
CA ILE A 134 -0.66 -3.23 1.38
C ILE A 134 -1.60 -3.92 0.41
N GLN A 135 -2.11 -5.11 0.77
CA GLN A 135 -3.06 -5.85 -0.06
C GLN A 135 -4.36 -5.06 -0.30
N THR A 136 -4.84 -4.35 0.73
CA THR A 136 -6.04 -3.53 0.65
C THR A 136 -5.84 -2.34 -0.29
N ALA A 137 -4.71 -1.64 -0.17
CA ALA A 137 -4.35 -0.54 -1.05
C ALA A 137 -4.21 -0.99 -2.52
N LEU A 138 -3.51 -2.11 -2.76
CA LEU A 138 -3.36 -2.71 -4.08
C LEU A 138 -4.70 -3.11 -4.70
N PHE A 139 -5.58 -3.73 -3.92
CA PHE A 139 -6.90 -4.10 -4.38
C PHE A 139 -7.73 -2.86 -4.77
N ALA A 140 -7.72 -1.81 -3.93
CA ALA A 140 -8.39 -0.56 -4.22
C ALA A 140 -7.87 0.10 -5.51
N GLN A 141 -6.55 0.13 -5.71
CA GLN A 141 -5.93 0.63 -6.94
C GLN A 141 -6.39 -0.15 -8.17
N GLN A 142 -6.40 -1.48 -8.11
CA GLN A 142 -6.87 -2.32 -9.22
C GLN A 142 -8.36 -2.07 -9.55
N MET A 143 -9.20 -1.88 -8.53
CA MET A 143 -10.62 -1.59 -8.72
C MET A 143 -10.83 -0.19 -9.34
N ALA A 144 -10.10 0.82 -8.87
CA ALA A 144 -10.14 2.16 -9.45
C ALA A 144 -9.70 2.16 -10.92
N ALA A 145 -8.61 1.47 -11.24
CA ALA A 145 -8.11 1.33 -12.61
C ALA A 145 -9.14 0.62 -13.52
N ARG A 146 -9.80 -0.44 -13.04
CA ARG A 146 -10.87 -1.12 -13.78
C ARG A 146 -12.05 -0.19 -14.06
N ALA A 147 -12.51 0.56 -13.06
CA ALA A 147 -13.62 1.50 -13.22
C ALA A 147 -13.28 2.63 -14.22
N GLN A 148 -12.05 3.14 -14.20
CA GLN A 148 -11.58 4.13 -15.17
C GLN A 148 -11.60 3.57 -16.60
N LEU A 149 -11.13 2.34 -16.81
CA LEU A 149 -11.16 1.70 -18.12
C LEU A 149 -12.59 1.46 -18.63
N GLU A 150 -13.51 1.06 -17.76
CA GLU A 150 -14.94 0.90 -18.11
C GLU A 150 -15.58 2.24 -18.50
N GLN A 151 -15.25 3.32 -17.78
CA GLN A 151 -15.70 4.67 -18.13
C GLN A 151 -15.16 5.11 -19.48
N MET A 152 -13.87 4.89 -19.76
CA MET A 152 -13.27 5.19 -21.06
C MET A 152 -13.93 4.40 -22.20
N ARG A 153 -14.17 3.10 -21.99
CA ARG A 153 -14.89 2.25 -22.96
C ARG A 153 -16.30 2.77 -23.24
N ARG A 154 -17.00 3.27 -22.23
CA ARG A 154 -18.34 3.86 -22.39
C ARG A 154 -18.32 5.24 -23.05
N ALA A 155 -17.22 5.99 -22.90
CA ALA A 155 -17.02 7.30 -23.49
C ALA A 155 -16.53 7.23 -24.95
N LEU A 156 -16.01 6.10 -25.40
CA LEU A 156 -15.73 5.89 -26.83
C LEU A 156 -17.05 5.80 -27.60
N PRO A 157 -17.26 6.61 -28.65
CA PRO A 157 -18.43 6.49 -29.49
C PRO A 157 -18.48 5.06 -30.06
N PRO A 158 -19.68 4.44 -30.15
CA PRO A 158 -19.80 3.18 -30.86
C PRO A 158 -19.21 3.39 -32.24
N GLY A 159 -18.25 2.54 -32.63
CA GLY A 159 -17.68 2.58 -33.97
C GLY A 159 -18.82 2.73 -34.95
N GLY A 160 -18.81 3.84 -35.71
CA GLY A 160 -19.83 4.09 -36.70
C GLY A 160 -19.97 2.87 -37.60
N PRO A 161 -21.18 2.54 -38.08
CA PRO A 161 -21.31 1.52 -39.11
C PRO A 161 -20.26 1.83 -40.18
N HIS A 162 -19.40 0.85 -40.47
CA HIS A 162 -18.81 0.80 -41.78
C HIS A 162 -20.02 0.79 -42.72
N ASP A 163 -20.29 1.94 -43.35
CA ASP A 163 -21.09 2.00 -44.57
C ASP A 163 -20.30 1.16 -45.61
N ASP A 164 -20.51 -0.15 -45.57
CA ASP A 164 -20.41 -0.99 -46.76
C ASP A 164 -21.71 -0.76 -47.56
N ASP A 165 -21.90 0.47 -48.03
CA ASP A 165 -22.74 0.79 -49.17
C ASP A 165 -21.83 0.82 -50.40
N GLU A 166 -21.48 -0.36 -50.90
CA GLU A 166 -21.21 -0.55 -52.32
C GLU A 166 -22.00 -1.77 -52.82
N ASP A 167 -23.14 -1.44 -53.41
CA ASP A 167 -23.91 -2.25 -54.35
C ASP A 167 -23.00 -3.02 -55.33
N GLY A 168 -23.14 -4.34 -55.38
CA GLY A 168 -22.52 -5.16 -56.41
C GLY A 168 -22.97 -6.63 -56.37
N PRO A 169 -23.93 -7.06 -57.22
CA PRO A 169 -24.43 -8.43 -57.20
C PRO A 169 -23.63 -9.31 -58.16
N HIS A 170 -22.35 -9.63 -57.92
CA HIS A 170 -21.66 -10.65 -58.72
C HIS A 170 -20.53 -11.37 -57.97
N GLY A 171 -20.61 -12.70 -57.94
CA GLY A 171 -19.42 -13.55 -57.98
C GLY A 171 -19.20 -14.48 -56.80
N ALA A 172 -19.82 -15.66 -56.85
CA ALA A 172 -19.41 -16.80 -56.06
C ALA A 172 -17.97 -17.21 -56.39
N VAL A 173 -17.07 -17.29 -55.39
CA VAL A 173 -15.91 -18.21 -55.45
C VAL A 173 -15.61 -18.75 -54.04
N ARG A 174 -15.79 -20.07 -53.90
CA ARG A 174 -15.26 -20.89 -52.82
C ARG A 174 -13.73 -20.99 -52.95
N SER A 175 -12.98 -20.91 -51.86
CA SER A 175 -11.74 -21.70 -51.71
C SER A 175 -11.36 -21.83 -50.23
N GLY A 176 -10.99 -23.05 -49.84
CA GLY A 176 -10.82 -23.52 -48.46
C GLY A 176 -9.44 -23.27 -47.82
N PRO A 177 -9.18 -23.89 -46.65
CA PRO A 177 -8.08 -23.54 -45.76
C PRO A 177 -6.83 -24.38 -46.05
N TYR A 178 -5.65 -23.77 -45.90
CA TYR A 178 -4.42 -24.53 -45.66
C TYR A 178 -3.51 -23.81 -44.66
N LEU A 179 -3.19 -24.60 -43.62
CA LEU A 179 -1.97 -24.69 -42.80
C LEU A 179 -1.50 -23.44 -42.03
#